data_AF-A0A7X7K1R0-F1
#
_entry.id   AF-A0A7X7K1R0-F1
#
_cell.length_a   1.000
_cell.length_b   1.000
_cell.length_c   1.000
_cell.angle_alpha   90.00
_cell.angle_beta   90.00
_cell.angle_gamma   90.00
#
_symmetry.space_group_name_H-M   'P 1'
#
loop_
_entity.id
_entity.type
_entity.pdbx_description
1 polymer ?
#
loop_
_entity_poly.entity_id
_entity_poly.type
_entity_poly.pdbx_seq_one_letter_code
_entity_poly.pdbx_strand_id
1 'polypeptide(L)'
;MEVCEISTGVNIEELAAVPPESRVLLLPHCLHPSATCPGKYSKQGLVCAEDCTEPCVIRTLRDAALALGYRGVCVAPGGSMVLRFVEQTAPRAVVAVACQKELALGVAGVNELVRDGKIAMPTIAVIPLSKDGCVDTEVDVTSAIQILQV
;
A
#
# COMPACT_ATOMS: atom_id res chain seq x y z
N MET A 1 -7.34 -27.84 8.27
CA MET A 1 -7.04 -26.40 8.39
C MET A 1 -6.56 -25.97 7.03
N GLU A 2 -7.46 -25.37 6.26
CA GLU A 2 -7.21 -24.93 4.88
C GLU A 2 -5.98 -24.04 4.80
N VAL A 3 -5.09 -24.40 3.88
CA VAL A 3 -4.03 -23.55 3.39
C VAL A 3 -4.72 -22.44 2.61
N CYS A 4 -4.60 -21.17 3.05
CA CYS A 4 -4.97 -20.03 2.23
C CYS A 4 -4.19 -20.14 0.93
N GLU A 5 -4.86 -20.52 -0.15
CA GLU A 5 -4.37 -20.31 -1.50
C GLU A 5 -4.09 -18.82 -1.64
N ILE A 6 -2.82 -18.47 -1.88
CA ILE A 6 -2.42 -17.11 -2.22
C ILE A 6 -2.93 -16.88 -3.64
N SER A 7 -4.22 -16.55 -3.77
CA SER A 7 -4.81 -16.16 -5.04
C SER A 7 -4.12 -14.89 -5.49
N THR A 8 -3.42 -14.98 -6.62
CA THR A 8 -2.68 -13.90 -7.28
C THR A 8 -3.59 -12.85 -7.93
N GLY A 9 -4.81 -12.67 -7.41
CA GLY A 9 -5.80 -11.73 -7.92
C GLY A 9 -6.29 -10.82 -6.81
N VAL A 10 -6.37 -9.52 -7.10
CA VAL A 10 -7.11 -8.59 -6.24
C VAL A 10 -8.55 -9.07 -6.16
N ASN A 11 -9.03 -9.44 -4.97
CA ASN A 11 -10.44 -9.71 -4.77
C ASN A 11 -11.19 -8.36 -4.67
N ILE A 12 -11.58 -7.84 -5.83
CA ILE A 12 -12.24 -6.54 -5.98
C ILE A 12 -13.57 -6.52 -5.22
N GLU A 13 -14.32 -7.62 -5.19
CA GLU A 13 -15.62 -7.70 -4.52
C GLU A 13 -15.47 -7.55 -3.01
N GLU A 14 -14.49 -8.22 -2.41
CA GLU A 14 -14.18 -8.07 -0.98
C GLU A 14 -13.71 -6.66 -0.65
N LEU A 15 -12.89 -6.04 -1.50
CA LEU A 15 -12.42 -4.67 -1.30
C LEU A 15 -13.58 -3.67 -1.36
N ALA A 16 -14.46 -3.81 -2.36
CA ALA A 16 -15.64 -2.97 -2.55
C ALA A 16 -16.61 -3.04 -1.36
N ALA A 17 -16.69 -4.20 -0.69
CA ALA A 17 -17.53 -4.39 0.50
C ALA A 17 -17.02 -3.65 1.75
N VAL A 18 -15.76 -3.18 1.77
CA VAL A 18 -15.17 -2.41 2.88
C VAL A 18 -15.25 -0.93 2.55
N PRO A 19 -15.80 -0.04 3.41
CA PRO A 19 -15.89 1.38 3.09
C PRO A 19 -14.50 2.07 3.11
N PRO A 20 -14.25 3.09 2.26
CA PRO A 20 -12.94 3.73 2.11
C PRO A 20 -12.27 4.17 3.43
N GLU A 21 -13.02 4.73 4.37
CA GLU A 21 -12.54 5.18 5.69
C GLU A 21 -12.04 4.05 6.59
N SER A 22 -12.25 2.79 6.19
CA SER A 22 -11.70 1.59 6.84
C SER A 22 -10.56 0.95 6.03
N ARG A 23 -10.16 1.54 4.90
CA ARG A 23 -9.08 1.10 4.02
C ARG A 23 -7.82 1.91 4.27
N VAL A 24 -6.66 1.27 4.03
CA VAL A 24 -5.38 1.97 3.93
C VAL A 24 -4.69 1.65 2.62
N LEU A 25 -3.90 2.59 2.12
CA LEU A 25 -3.04 2.42 0.95
C LEU A 25 -1.57 2.33 1.40
N LEU A 26 -0.88 1.30 0.93
CA LEU A 26 0.55 1.12 1.12
C LEU A 26 1.25 1.30 -0.23
N LEU A 27 2.21 2.21 -0.28
CA LEU A 27 3.03 2.49 -1.45
C LEU A 27 4.50 2.18 -1.15
N PRO A 28 5.26 1.64 -2.11
CA PRO A 28 6.67 1.42 -1.94
C PRO A 28 7.41 2.73 -2.24
N HIS A 29 8.42 3.07 -1.44
CA HIS A 29 9.18 4.30 -1.66
C HIS A 29 9.89 4.32 -3.02
N CYS A 30 10.22 3.16 -3.61
CA CYS A 30 10.98 3.08 -4.85
C CYS A 30 10.23 3.65 -6.08
N LEU A 31 8.93 3.94 -5.96
CA LEU A 31 8.16 4.70 -6.96
C LEU A 31 8.50 6.19 -7.00
N HIS A 32 9.23 6.72 -6.00
CA HIS A 32 9.59 8.13 -5.99
C HIS A 32 10.66 8.40 -7.05
N PRO A 33 10.59 9.54 -7.76
CA PRO A 33 11.66 9.93 -8.69
C PRO A 33 12.91 10.23 -7.87
N SER A 34 13.93 9.38 -8.01
CA SER A 34 15.08 9.35 -7.12
C SER A 34 15.93 10.62 -7.17
N ALA A 35 16.03 11.21 -8.36
CA ALA A 35 16.86 12.38 -8.62
C ALA A 35 16.22 13.71 -8.16
N THR A 36 14.89 13.79 -8.11
CA THR A 36 14.19 15.08 -7.95
C THR A 36 13.24 15.13 -6.76
N CYS A 37 12.90 13.99 -6.15
CA CYS A 37 11.95 13.95 -5.05
C CYS A 37 12.45 14.78 -3.84
N PRO A 38 11.72 15.84 -3.42
CA PRO A 38 12.07 16.64 -2.25
C PRO A 38 11.63 15.99 -0.93
N GLY A 39 11.03 14.79 -0.99
CA GLY A 39 10.47 14.09 0.15
C GLY A 39 11.52 13.71 1.20
N LYS A 40 11.10 13.67 2.46
CA LYS A 40 11.98 13.36 3.59
C LYS A 40 11.52 12.10 4.30
N TYR A 41 12.48 11.26 4.69
CA TYR A 41 12.19 10.08 5.49
C TYR A 41 11.93 10.46 6.94
N SER A 42 10.87 9.90 7.50
CA SER A 42 10.51 10.01 8.90
C SER A 42 10.18 8.63 9.48
N LYS A 43 9.80 8.59 10.76
CA LYS A 43 9.30 7.35 11.39
C LYS A 43 8.00 6.83 10.76
N GLN A 44 7.31 7.63 9.94
CA GLN A 44 6.07 7.28 9.24
C GLN A 44 6.30 6.90 7.76
N GLY A 45 7.54 6.99 7.28
CA GLY A 45 7.91 6.69 5.89
C GLY A 45 8.40 7.92 5.14
N LEU A 46 8.38 7.83 3.81
CA LEU A 46 8.66 8.96 2.94
C LEU A 46 7.50 9.96 3.02
N VAL A 47 7.78 11.16 3.50
CA VAL A 47 6.82 12.25 3.62
C VAL A 47 7.06 13.21 2.47
N CYS A 48 6.05 13.41 1.63
CA CYS A 48 6.07 14.42 0.58
C CYS A 48 6.24 15.82 1.19
N ALA A 49 7.05 16.67 0.58
CA ALA A 49 7.08 18.10 0.93
C ALA A 49 5.69 18.72 0.67
N GLU A 50 5.26 19.66 1.52
CA GLU A 50 3.94 20.30 1.40
C GLU A 50 3.79 21.08 0.09
N ASP A 51 4.89 21.67 -0.39
CA ASP A 51 5.02 22.43 -1.62
C ASP A 51 5.56 21.58 -2.80
N CYS A 52 5.47 20.25 -2.72
CA CYS A 52 5.93 19.36 -3.78
C CYS A 52 5.10 19.53 -5.07
N THR A 53 5.76 19.94 -6.16
CA THR A 53 5.15 20.10 -7.49
C THR A 53 5.52 18.99 -8.47
N GLU A 54 6.30 17.99 -8.04
CA GLU A 54 6.75 16.89 -8.89
C GLU A 54 5.54 16.06 -9.37
N PRO A 55 5.38 15.82 -10.69
CA PRO A 55 4.37 14.91 -11.22
C PRO A 55 4.80 13.45 -10.99
N CYS A 56 4.74 12.98 -9.73
CA CYS A 56 5.11 11.61 -9.37
C CYS A 56 3.91 10.71 -9.09
N VAL A 57 4.07 9.42 -9.38
CA VAL A 57 3.05 8.38 -9.19
C VAL A 57 2.58 8.28 -7.74
N ILE A 58 3.50 8.41 -6.78
CA ILE A 58 3.18 8.38 -5.34
C ILE A 58 2.15 9.46 -5.01
N ARG A 59 2.35 10.69 -5.51
CA ARG A 59 1.42 11.79 -5.28
C ARG A 59 0.06 11.49 -5.89
N THR A 60 0.03 11.02 -7.14
CA THR A 60 -1.21 10.64 -7.83
C THR A 60 -2.03 9.63 -7.04
N LEU A 61 -1.43 8.50 -6.64
CA LEU A 61 -2.14 7.45 -5.91
C LEU A 61 -2.52 7.86 -4.48
N ARG A 62 -1.62 8.58 -3.79
CA ARG A 62 -1.88 9.12 -2.45
C ARG A 62 -3.06 10.08 -2.47
N ASP A 63 -3.05 11.06 -3.36
CA ASP A 63 -4.07 12.10 -3.40
C ASP A 63 -5.42 11.51 -3.82
N ALA A 64 -5.43 10.51 -4.72
CA ALA A 64 -6.64 9.76 -5.06
C ALA A 64 -7.21 9.02 -3.84
N ALA A 65 -6.39 8.26 -3.11
CA ALA A 65 -6.84 7.55 -1.91
C ALA A 65 -7.37 8.51 -0.83
N LEU A 66 -6.68 9.64 -0.60
CA LEU A 66 -7.11 10.65 0.36
C LEU A 66 -8.43 11.31 -0.06
N ALA A 67 -8.61 11.61 -1.35
CA ALA A 67 -9.85 12.16 -1.89
C ALA A 67 -11.04 11.19 -1.75
N LEU A 68 -10.77 9.88 -1.80
CA LEU A 68 -11.76 8.83 -1.55
C LEU A 68 -12.05 8.62 -0.05
N GLY A 69 -11.33 9.28 0.85
CA GLY A 69 -11.52 9.16 2.29
C GLY A 69 -10.79 7.98 2.93
N TYR A 70 -9.75 7.44 2.29
CA TYR A 70 -8.93 6.38 2.88
C TYR A 70 -8.40 6.80 4.26
N ARG A 71 -8.42 5.86 5.22
CA ARG A 71 -7.99 6.12 6.59
C ARG A 71 -6.54 6.60 6.68
N GLY A 72 -5.70 6.15 5.76
CA GLY A 72 -4.33 6.58 5.69
C GLY A 72 -3.58 6.01 4.50
N VAL A 73 -2.48 6.68 4.18
CA VAL A 73 -1.52 6.27 3.14
C VAL A 73 -0.14 6.20 3.78
N CYS A 74 0.56 5.08 3.59
CA CYS A 74 1.95 4.91 4.04
C CYS A 74 2.86 4.68 2.84
N VAL A 75 3.89 5.52 2.69
CA VAL A 75 4.93 5.35 1.68
C VAL A 75 6.16 4.76 2.37
N ALA A 76 6.32 3.45 2.29
CA ALA A 76 7.26 2.71 3.12
C ALA A 76 8.57 2.38 2.39
N PRO A 77 9.74 2.55 3.04
CA PRO A 77 11.03 2.06 2.54
C PRO A 77 11.25 0.56 2.77
N GLY A 78 10.38 -0.12 3.51
CA GLY A 78 10.49 -1.56 3.76
C GLY A 78 9.37 -2.12 4.63
N GLY A 79 9.26 -3.45 4.62
CA GLY A 79 8.14 -4.19 5.23
C GLY A 79 7.94 -3.96 6.73
N SER A 80 8.99 -3.75 7.53
CA SER A 80 8.84 -3.52 8.98
C SER A 80 8.00 -2.27 9.29
N MET A 81 8.12 -1.23 8.46
CA MET A 81 7.32 -0.03 8.59
C MET A 81 5.87 -0.26 8.16
N VAL A 82 5.66 -1.03 7.09
CA VAL A 82 4.33 -1.45 6.63
C VAL A 82 3.59 -2.16 7.76
N LEU A 83 4.19 -3.17 8.38
CA LEU A 83 3.55 -3.94 9.44
C LEU A 83 3.23 -3.08 10.66
N ARG A 84 4.13 -2.17 11.05
CA ARG A 84 3.85 -1.23 12.13
C ARG A 84 2.66 -0.32 11.81
N PHE A 85 2.58 0.15 10.57
CA PHE A 85 1.47 1.00 10.13
C PHE A 85 0.14 0.24 10.13
N VAL A 86 0.12 -1.00 9.63
CA VAL A 86 -1.07 -1.87 9.64
C VAL A 86 -1.49 -2.20 11.07
N GLU A 87 -0.56 -2.55 11.96
CA GLU A 87 -0.84 -2.79 13.38
C GLU A 87 -1.44 -1.56 14.07
N GLN A 88 -0.88 -0.37 13.83
CA GLN A 88 -1.36 0.88 14.43
C GLN A 88 -2.71 1.33 13.91
N THR A 89 -3.00 1.08 12.63
CA THR A 89 -4.25 1.51 12.00
C THR A 89 -5.37 0.48 12.13
N ALA A 90 -5.03 -0.79 12.32
CA ALA A 90 -5.94 -1.94 12.35
C ALA A 90 -7.05 -1.81 11.29
N PRO A 91 -6.68 -1.73 9.99
CA PRO A 91 -7.63 -1.47 8.93
C PRO A 91 -8.49 -2.70 8.65
N ARG A 92 -9.66 -2.50 8.02
CA ARG A 92 -10.48 -3.62 7.51
C ARG A 92 -10.05 -4.06 6.12
N ALA A 93 -9.37 -3.18 5.37
CA ALA A 93 -8.75 -3.54 4.11
C ALA A 93 -7.42 -2.81 3.88
N VAL A 94 -6.52 -3.50 3.19
CA VAL A 94 -5.22 -3.00 2.76
C VAL A 94 -5.16 -3.06 1.25
N VAL A 95 -4.86 -1.94 0.60
CA VAL A 95 -4.44 -1.91 -0.81
C VAL A 95 -2.93 -1.71 -0.82
N ALA A 96 -2.18 -2.69 -1.31
CA ALA A 96 -0.73 -2.69 -1.27
C ALA A 96 -0.13 -2.67 -2.67
N VAL A 97 0.67 -1.66 -2.98
CA VAL A 97 1.51 -1.60 -4.17
C VAL A 97 2.92 -2.04 -3.78
N ALA A 98 3.50 -3.05 -4.42
CA ALA A 98 4.92 -3.41 -4.25
C ALA A 98 5.40 -4.39 -5.32
N CYS A 99 6.70 -4.71 -5.33
CA CYS A 99 7.20 -5.84 -6.08
C CYS A 99 6.67 -7.15 -5.49
N GLN A 100 6.66 -8.23 -6.29
CA GLN A 100 6.07 -9.51 -5.87
C GLN A 100 6.66 -10.06 -4.57
N LYS A 101 7.97 -9.88 -4.37
CA LYS A 101 8.66 -10.31 -3.14
C LYS A 101 8.11 -9.58 -1.90
N GLU A 102 8.00 -8.25 -1.95
CA GLU A 102 7.53 -7.47 -0.81
C GLU A 102 6.03 -7.67 -0.57
N LEU A 103 5.22 -7.91 -1.62
CA LEU A 103 3.81 -8.29 -1.47
C LEU A 103 3.68 -9.60 -0.70
N ALA A 104 4.43 -10.64 -1.08
CA ALA A 104 4.39 -11.93 -0.39
C ALA A 104 4.84 -11.83 1.08
N LEU A 105 5.93 -11.09 1.34
CA LEU A 105 6.41 -10.85 2.71
C LEU A 105 5.41 -10.02 3.53
N GLY A 106 4.77 -9.02 2.91
CA GLY A 106 3.75 -8.20 3.54
C GLY A 106 2.54 -9.01 3.97
N VAL A 107 1.99 -9.86 3.09
CA VAL A 107 0.88 -10.76 3.42
C VAL A 107 1.26 -11.71 4.55
N ALA A 108 2.44 -12.31 4.50
CA ALA A 108 2.92 -13.19 5.57
C ALA A 108 3.03 -12.45 6.93
N GLY A 109 3.55 -11.23 6.93
CA GLY A 109 3.65 -10.42 8.15
C GLY A 109 2.29 -9.96 8.68
N VAL A 110 1.33 -9.62 7.81
CA VAL A 110 -0.05 -9.33 8.24
C VAL A 110 -0.70 -10.56 8.88
N ASN A 111 -0.51 -11.75 8.28
CA ASN A 111 -0.97 -13.00 8.87
C ASN A 111 -0.36 -13.26 10.25
N GLU A 112 0.92 -12.92 10.46
CA GLU A 112 1.56 -13.00 11.77
C GLU A 112 0.90 -12.07 12.79
N LEU A 113 0.63 -10.80 12.43
CA LEU A 113 -0.11 -9.87 13.30
C LEU A 113 -1.49 -10.39 13.69
N VAL A 114 -2.19 -11.04 12.74
CA VAL A 114 -3.50 -11.66 13.00
C VAL A 114 -3.36 -12.85 13.96
N ARG A 115 -2.36 -13.73 13.74
CA ARG A 115 -2.09 -14.88 14.60
C ARG A 115 -1.73 -14.47 16.03
N ASP A 116 -1.03 -13.35 16.18
CA ASP A 116 -0.68 -12.76 17.47
C ASP A 116 -1.86 -12.01 18.13
N GLY A 117 -3.02 -11.94 17.48
CA GLY A 117 -4.22 -11.27 17.99
C GLY A 117 -4.11 -9.75 18.01
N LYS A 118 -3.15 -9.17 17.27
CA LYS A 118 -2.90 -7.72 17.25
C LYS A 118 -3.91 -6.97 16.38
N ILE A 119 -4.39 -7.61 15.32
CA ILE A 119 -5.42 -7.09 14.40
C ILE A 119 -6.37 -8.22 13.98
N ALA A 120 -7.55 -7.86 13.47
CA ALA A 120 -8.40 -8.79 12.73
C ALA A 120 -7.87 -8.98 11.30
N MET A 121 -8.23 -10.08 10.63
CA MET A 121 -7.84 -10.32 9.23
C MET A 121 -8.43 -9.24 8.32
N PRO A 122 -7.60 -8.40 7.67
CA PRO A 122 -8.09 -7.45 6.69
C PRO A 122 -8.26 -8.13 5.33
N THR A 123 -9.14 -7.58 4.49
CA THR A 123 -9.09 -7.86 3.04
C THR A 123 -7.78 -7.27 2.49
N ILE A 124 -7.03 -8.05 1.69
CA ILE A 124 -5.76 -7.59 1.11
C ILE A 124 -5.86 -7.58 -0.41
N ALA A 125 -5.80 -6.37 -0.99
CA ALA A 125 -5.70 -6.14 -2.42
C ALA A 125 -4.26 -5.82 -2.79
N VAL A 126 -3.66 -6.59 -3.71
CA VAL A 126 -2.26 -6.41 -4.13
C VAL A 126 -2.17 -5.86 -5.56
N ILE A 127 -1.36 -4.83 -5.74
CA ILE A 127 -1.10 -4.20 -7.04
C ILE A 127 0.39 -4.37 -7.33
N PRO A 128 0.79 -5.29 -8.22
CA PRO A 128 2.19 -5.48 -8.54
C PRO A 128 2.72 -4.26 -9.30
N LEU A 129 4.00 -3.95 -9.09
CA LEU A 129 4.72 -3.01 -9.94
C LEU A 129 4.79 -3.56 -11.37
N SER A 130 4.66 -2.68 -12.37
CA SER A 130 4.87 -3.02 -13.78
C SER A 130 6.36 -3.13 -14.12
N LYS A 131 7.22 -2.49 -13.30
CA LYS A 131 8.67 -2.59 -13.37
C LYS A 131 9.25 -2.63 -11.96
N ASP A 132 9.84 -3.76 -11.63
CA ASP A 132 10.49 -4.00 -10.34
C ASP A 132 11.90 -3.40 -10.27
N GLY A 133 12.34 -3.12 -9.05
CA GLY A 133 13.64 -2.54 -8.75
C GLY A 133 13.67 -1.90 -7.36
N CYS A 134 14.82 -1.37 -6.97
CA CYS A 134 14.95 -0.64 -5.70
C CYS A 134 14.82 0.88 -5.87
N VAL A 135 14.83 1.39 -7.10
CA VAL A 135 14.84 2.81 -7.44
C VAL A 135 14.11 3.01 -8.77
N ASP A 136 13.33 4.09 -8.89
CA ASP A 136 12.61 4.49 -10.10
C ASP A 136 11.80 3.35 -10.73
N THR A 137 11.02 2.68 -9.86
CA THR A 137 10.07 1.63 -10.26
C THR A 137 8.81 2.22 -10.87
N GLU A 138 8.01 1.37 -11.50
CA GLU A 138 6.80 1.79 -12.20
C GLU A 138 5.62 0.89 -11.81
N VAL A 139 4.41 1.44 -11.88
CA VAL A 139 3.14 0.73 -11.70
C VAL A 139 2.16 1.23 -12.77
N ASP A 140 1.24 0.37 -13.19
CA ASP A 140 0.12 0.82 -14.01
C ASP A 140 -0.81 1.69 -13.17
N VAL A 141 -0.66 3.01 -13.33
CA VAL A 141 -1.43 4.02 -12.60
C VAL A 141 -2.92 3.92 -12.91
N THR A 142 -3.29 3.58 -14.14
CA THR A 142 -4.71 3.49 -14.54
C THR A 142 -5.38 2.35 -13.80
N SER A 143 -4.76 1.16 -13.85
CA SER A 143 -5.24 -0.02 -13.13
C SER A 143 -5.26 0.23 -11.62
N ALA A 144 -4.23 0.86 -11.07
CA ALA A 144 -4.17 1.17 -9.65
C ALA A 144 -5.29 2.12 -9.21
N ILE A 145 -5.58 3.17 -9.97
CA ILE A 145 -6.68 4.11 -9.68
C ILE A 145 -8.03 3.40 -9.73
N GLN A 146 -8.27 2.55 -10.73
CA GLN A 146 -9.51 1.78 -10.84
C GLN A 146 -9.73 0.92 -9.59
N ILE A 147 -8.68 0.26 -9.09
CA ILE A 147 -8.74 -0.56 -7.87
C ILE A 147 -9.02 0.28 -6.64
N LEU A 148 -8.48 1.51 -6.54
CA LEU A 148 -8.76 2.39 -5.40
C LEU A 148 -10.23 2.86 -5.36
N GLN A 149 -10.87 2.98 -6.53
CA GLN A 149 -12.21 3.55 -6.68
C GLN A 149 -13.37 2.57 -6.48
N VAL A 150 -13.08 1.28 -6.29
CA VAL A 150 -14.11 0.23 -6.16
C VAL A 150 -14.90 0.31 -4.86
#